data_AF-A0A2V5P5F6-F1
#
_entry.id   AF-A0A2V5P5F6-F1
#
_cell.length_a   1.000
_cell.length_b   1.000
_cell.length_c   1.000
_cell.angle_alpha   90.00
_cell.angle_beta   90.00
_cell.angle_gamma   90.00
#
_symmetry.space_group_name_H-M   'P 1'
#
loop_
_entity.id
_entity.type
_entity.pdbx_description
1 polymer ?
#
loop_
_entity_poly.entity_id
_entity_poly.type
_entity_poly.pdbx_seq_one_letter_code
_entity_poly.pdbx_strand_id
1 'polypeptide(L)'
;MQSPVRQQPRVIIVGAGFGGLEAAKKLACEAVSLTVIDRTNYHLFQPLLYQVATAALSPADIAAPVRAILSKCRNVEVILAEVESVDVEARKVKTTDSIFDYDYLILATGARHSYFGHNEWEKLAPGLKSLEDAVELRRRILLAFEFAEKTTDEAARKAAMNFVIIGGGPTGVEMAGAIAEISRYTLSKDFRHIDPSQARVILIEGGPRLLGAYPEDLSESARKQLVELGVQVYTNARVTDITEAGVQMDGEFIPCRVKIWAAGNNASFVGKTVSASVDRVGRVVVNDDLTIPGHPEVQVIGDLANFSH
;
A
#
# COMPACT_ATOMS: atom_id res chain seq x y z
N MET A 1 -45.46 -32.74 1.64
CA MET A 1 -44.55 -32.07 0.69
C MET A 1 -43.63 -31.19 1.50
N GLN A 2 -42.34 -31.56 1.62
CA GLN A 2 -41.34 -30.68 2.22
C GLN A 2 -41.06 -29.56 1.21
N SER A 3 -41.29 -28.31 1.59
CA SER A 3 -40.83 -27.16 0.81
C SER A 3 -39.31 -27.29 0.58
N PRO A 4 -38.79 -27.04 -0.63
CA PRO A 4 -37.35 -27.10 -0.86
C PRO A 4 -36.69 -26.09 0.07
N VAL A 5 -35.71 -26.53 0.86
CA VAL A 5 -34.85 -25.64 1.64
C VAL A 5 -34.20 -24.71 0.62
N ARG A 6 -34.59 -23.42 0.59
CA ARG A 6 -33.88 -22.44 -0.22
C ARG A 6 -32.46 -22.37 0.34
N GLN A 7 -31.49 -22.88 -0.41
CA GLN A 7 -30.08 -22.62 -0.13
C GLN A 7 -29.91 -21.09 -0.10
N GLN A 8 -29.30 -20.59 0.97
CA GLN A 8 -28.97 -19.18 1.07
C GLN A 8 -28.02 -18.82 -0.07
N PRO A 9 -28.20 -17.67 -0.74
CA PRO A 9 -27.29 -17.23 -1.79
C PRO A 9 -25.85 -17.20 -1.29
N ARG A 10 -24.92 -17.71 -2.09
CA ARG A 10 -23.48 -17.74 -1.80
C ARG A 10 -22.85 -16.45 -2.26
N VAL A 11 -22.29 -15.68 -1.34
CA VAL A 11 -21.59 -14.44 -1.63
C VAL A 11 -20.11 -14.64 -1.31
N ILE A 12 -19.25 -14.39 -2.29
CA ILE A 12 -17.79 -14.36 -2.08
C ILE A 12 -17.30 -12.92 -2.11
N ILE A 13 -16.49 -12.56 -1.12
CA ILE A 13 -15.72 -11.31 -1.12
C ILE A 13 -14.24 -11.67 -1.20
N VAL A 14 -13.55 -11.14 -2.20
CA VAL A 14 -12.10 -11.30 -2.35
C VAL A 14 -11.41 -10.01 -1.92
N GLY A 15 -10.67 -10.09 -0.82
CA GLY A 15 -10.01 -8.96 -0.18
C GLY A 15 -10.75 -8.50 1.09
N ALA A 16 -10.02 -8.38 2.19
CA ALA A 16 -10.47 -7.89 3.50
C ALA A 16 -9.83 -6.53 3.85
N GLY A 17 -9.42 -5.76 2.83
CA GLY A 17 -9.08 -4.35 2.96
C GLY A 17 -10.31 -3.48 3.28
N PHE A 18 -10.21 -2.17 3.08
CA PHE A 18 -11.31 -1.24 3.40
C PHE A 18 -12.65 -1.62 2.77
N GLY A 19 -12.71 -1.73 1.44
CA GLY A 19 -13.96 -1.99 0.74
C GLY A 19 -14.55 -3.36 1.07
N GLY A 20 -13.73 -4.41 0.99
CA GLY A 20 -14.21 -5.78 1.21
C GLY A 20 -14.62 -6.06 2.65
N LEU A 21 -13.91 -5.51 3.65
CA LEU A 21 -14.32 -5.65 5.04
C LEU A 21 -15.63 -4.89 5.33
N GLU A 22 -15.81 -3.68 4.80
CA GLU A 22 -17.06 -2.93 4.99
C GLU A 22 -18.24 -3.63 4.30
N ALA A 23 -18.04 -4.17 3.10
CA ALA A 23 -19.05 -5.02 2.45
C ALA A 23 -19.37 -6.27 3.29
N ALA A 24 -18.35 -6.94 3.82
CA ALA A 24 -18.52 -8.12 4.68
C ALA A 24 -19.32 -7.77 5.95
N LYS A 25 -19.03 -6.64 6.61
CA LYS A 25 -19.78 -6.18 7.79
C LYS A 25 -21.26 -5.91 7.49
N LYS A 26 -21.59 -5.44 6.28
CA LYS A 26 -22.97 -5.17 5.86
C LYS A 26 -23.75 -6.44 5.51
N LEU A 27 -23.07 -7.48 5.05
CA LEU A 27 -23.66 -8.77 4.70
C LEU A 27 -23.60 -9.79 5.86
N ALA A 28 -22.80 -9.50 6.89
CA ALA A 28 -22.75 -10.28 8.10
C ALA A 28 -24.12 -10.27 8.79
N CYS A 29 -24.55 -11.43 9.27
CA CYS A 29 -25.85 -11.67 9.91
C CYS A 29 -27.07 -11.58 8.97
N GLU A 30 -26.89 -11.33 7.67
CA GLU A 30 -27.95 -11.38 6.67
C GLU A 30 -28.27 -12.81 6.20
N ALA A 31 -29.36 -12.99 5.45
CA ALA A 31 -29.82 -14.28 4.95
C ALA A 31 -29.03 -14.82 3.74
N VAL A 32 -27.70 -14.77 3.81
CA VAL A 32 -26.73 -15.22 2.79
C VAL A 32 -25.62 -16.06 3.42
N SER A 33 -25.03 -16.95 2.63
CA SER A 33 -23.79 -17.66 3.00
C SER A 33 -22.60 -16.85 2.51
N LEU A 34 -21.89 -16.18 3.41
CA LEU A 34 -20.80 -15.26 3.09
C LEU A 34 -19.43 -15.91 3.30
N THR A 35 -18.57 -15.88 2.28
CA THR A 35 -17.15 -16.28 2.37
C THR A 35 -16.25 -15.09 2.04
N VAL A 36 -15.36 -14.72 2.97
CA VAL A 36 -14.33 -13.69 2.77
C VAL A 36 -12.99 -14.37 2.56
N ILE A 37 -12.36 -14.15 1.41
CA ILE A 37 -11.06 -14.72 1.04
C ILE A 37 -10.02 -13.60 0.99
N ASP A 38 -8.97 -13.70 1.79
CA ASP A 38 -7.84 -12.76 1.75
C ASP A 38 -6.51 -13.50 1.95
N ARG A 39 -5.42 -12.97 1.38
CA ARG A 39 -4.05 -13.50 1.52
C ARG A 39 -3.43 -13.20 2.89
N THR A 40 -4.05 -12.33 3.68
CA THR A 40 -3.69 -11.95 5.04
C THR A 40 -4.84 -12.26 6.00
N ASN A 41 -4.51 -12.59 7.25
CA ASN A 41 -5.51 -12.94 8.27
C ASN A 41 -6.01 -11.72 9.08
N TYR A 42 -5.57 -10.51 8.72
CA TYR A 42 -5.88 -9.26 9.40
C TYR A 42 -6.36 -8.19 8.41
N HIS A 43 -7.23 -7.31 8.88
CA HIS A 43 -7.49 -6.05 8.24
C HIS A 43 -6.43 -5.05 8.66
N LEU A 44 -5.94 -4.25 7.71
CA LEU A 44 -4.88 -3.27 7.91
C LEU A 44 -5.40 -1.85 7.66
N PHE A 45 -5.28 -0.99 8.66
CA PHE A 45 -5.54 0.44 8.51
C PHE A 45 -4.32 1.13 7.87
N GLN A 46 -4.21 0.95 6.54
CA GLN A 46 -3.07 1.42 5.73
C GLN A 46 -2.65 2.88 5.93
N PRO A 47 -3.56 3.85 6.20
CA PRO A 47 -3.16 5.24 6.41
C PRO A 47 -2.14 5.47 7.53
N LEU A 48 -2.01 4.56 8.50
CA LEU A 48 -1.05 4.70 9.61
C LEU A 48 0.23 3.86 9.43
N LEU A 49 0.44 3.26 8.24
CA LEU A 49 1.63 2.46 7.97
C LEU A 49 2.93 3.25 8.15
N TYR A 50 2.94 4.55 7.82
CA TYR A 50 4.13 5.38 7.96
C TYR A 50 4.57 5.53 9.43
N GLN A 51 3.61 5.54 10.36
CA GLN A 51 3.90 5.58 11.79
C GLN A 51 4.46 4.26 12.30
N VAL A 52 4.06 3.13 11.71
CA VAL A 52 4.73 1.85 11.96
C VAL A 52 6.13 1.87 11.34
N ALA A 53 6.30 2.36 10.11
CA ALA A 53 7.60 2.44 9.45
C ALA A 53 8.62 3.33 10.18
N THR A 54 8.14 4.30 10.95
CA THR A 54 8.96 5.23 11.74
C THR A 54 8.92 4.94 13.25
N ALA A 55 8.48 3.73 13.64
CA ALA A 55 8.44 3.26 15.04
C ALA A 55 7.58 4.09 16.02
N ALA A 56 6.72 4.98 15.52
CA ALA A 56 5.76 5.72 16.34
C ALA A 56 4.58 4.85 16.80
N LEU A 57 4.20 3.82 16.03
CA LEU A 57 3.16 2.86 16.38
C LEU A 57 3.65 1.41 16.33
N SER A 58 3.01 0.54 17.09
CA SER A 58 3.15 -0.91 16.96
C SER A 58 2.34 -1.42 15.76
N PRO A 59 2.81 -2.47 15.04
CA PRO A 59 2.00 -3.13 14.02
C PRO A 59 0.61 -3.55 14.51
N ALA A 60 0.49 -3.95 15.78
CA ALA A 60 -0.77 -4.38 16.38
C ALA A 60 -1.78 -3.22 16.58
N ASP A 61 -1.32 -1.96 16.60
CA ASP A 61 -2.20 -0.80 16.76
C ASP A 61 -3.03 -0.51 15.50
N ILE A 62 -2.58 -1.00 14.34
CA ILE A 62 -3.18 -0.71 13.03
C ILE A 62 -3.70 -1.95 12.31
N ALA A 63 -3.62 -3.13 12.95
CA ALA A 63 -4.00 -4.40 12.36
C ALA A 63 -4.91 -5.20 13.29
N ALA A 64 -6.05 -5.65 12.76
CA ALA A 64 -7.05 -6.40 13.52
C ALA A 64 -7.43 -7.69 12.80
N PRO A 65 -7.46 -8.86 13.46
CA PRO A 65 -7.81 -10.12 12.82
C PRO A 65 -9.20 -10.08 12.16
N VAL A 66 -9.29 -10.41 10.88
CA VAL A 66 -10.56 -10.37 10.12
C VAL A 66 -11.62 -11.25 10.80
N ARG A 67 -11.21 -12.43 11.26
CA ARG A 67 -12.06 -13.37 12.02
C ARG A 67 -12.62 -12.75 13.29
N ALA A 68 -11.83 -11.95 14.02
CA ALA A 68 -12.30 -11.32 15.24
C ALA A 68 -13.35 -10.24 14.94
N ILE A 69 -13.13 -9.43 13.90
CA ILE A 69 -14.06 -8.38 13.47
C ILE A 69 -15.41 -8.97 13.06
N LEU A 70 -15.41 -10.09 12.34
CA LEU A 70 -16.62 -10.74 11.80
C LEU A 70 -17.20 -11.84 12.72
N SER A 71 -16.59 -12.07 13.89
CA SER A 71 -16.87 -13.23 14.78
C SER A 71 -18.31 -13.33 15.30
N LYS A 72 -19.07 -12.23 15.32
CA LYS A 72 -20.43 -12.20 15.89
C LYS A 72 -21.47 -12.91 15.03
N CYS A 73 -21.22 -13.04 13.73
CA CYS A 73 -22.19 -13.55 12.77
C CYS A 73 -21.78 -14.95 12.28
N ARG A 74 -22.67 -15.94 12.45
CA ARG A 74 -22.39 -17.34 12.10
C ARG A 74 -22.47 -17.64 10.59
N ASN A 75 -23.03 -16.73 9.80
CA ASN A 75 -23.15 -16.87 8.35
C ASN A 75 -21.89 -16.46 7.59
N VAL A 76 -20.80 -16.13 8.31
CA VAL A 76 -19.55 -15.64 7.73
C VAL A 76 -18.45 -16.68 7.92
N GLU A 77 -17.87 -17.10 6.81
CA GLU A 77 -16.64 -17.86 6.74
C GLU A 77 -15.49 -16.95 6.30
N VAL A 78 -14.32 -17.10 6.92
CA VAL A 78 -13.10 -16.41 6.50
C VAL A 78 -12.09 -17.47 6.07
N ILE A 79 -11.53 -17.31 4.88
CA ILE A 79 -10.54 -18.20 4.27
C ILE A 79 -9.25 -17.41 4.07
N LEU A 80 -8.15 -17.94 4.59
CA LEU A 80 -6.82 -17.41 4.33
C LEU A 80 -6.28 -18.07 3.06
N ALA A 81 -6.36 -17.37 1.93
CA ALA A 81 -5.85 -17.85 0.66
C ALA A 81 -5.60 -16.68 -0.31
N GLU A 82 -4.63 -16.86 -1.22
CA GLU A 82 -4.43 -15.93 -2.33
C GLU A 82 -5.27 -16.38 -3.53
N VAL A 83 -6.09 -15.47 -4.05
CA VAL A 83 -6.88 -15.70 -5.27
C VAL A 83 -6.01 -15.48 -6.49
N GLU A 84 -5.99 -16.48 -7.38
CA GLU A 84 -5.24 -16.47 -8.62
C GLU A 84 -6.09 -16.02 -9.81
N SER A 85 -7.37 -16.37 -9.83
CA SER A 85 -8.25 -16.03 -10.95
C SER A 85 -9.73 -16.13 -10.58
N VAL A 86 -10.53 -15.47 -11.39
CA VAL A 86 -12.00 -15.56 -11.37
C VAL A 86 -12.44 -16.07 -12.73
N ASP A 87 -13.17 -17.16 -12.75
CA ASP A 87 -13.93 -17.61 -13.93
C ASP A 87 -15.35 -17.07 -13.78
N VAL A 88 -15.65 -16.00 -14.54
CA VAL A 88 -16.93 -15.30 -14.44
C VAL A 88 -18.07 -16.14 -15.03
N GLU A 89 -17.82 -16.83 -16.14
CA GLU A 89 -18.83 -17.67 -16.81
C GLU A 89 -19.20 -18.89 -15.97
N ALA A 90 -18.19 -19.56 -15.39
CA ALA A 90 -18.43 -20.71 -14.52
C ALA A 90 -18.84 -20.32 -13.09
N ARG A 91 -18.79 -19.02 -12.75
CA ARG A 91 -19.01 -18.45 -11.42
C ARG A 91 -18.14 -19.06 -10.33
N LYS A 92 -16.83 -19.07 -10.58
CA LYS A 92 -15.81 -19.67 -9.69
C LYS A 92 -14.69 -18.71 -9.36
N VAL A 93 -14.26 -18.73 -8.10
CA VAL A 93 -13.02 -18.12 -7.63
C VAL A 93 -12.00 -19.22 -7.39
N LYS A 94 -10.81 -19.09 -7.98
CA LYS A 94 -9.73 -20.06 -7.85
C LYS A 94 -8.62 -19.50 -6.96
N THR A 95 -8.23 -20.26 -5.95
CA THR A 95 -7.02 -20.06 -5.16
C THR A 95 -5.96 -21.09 -5.58
N THR A 96 -4.76 -20.99 -5.01
CA THR A 96 -3.67 -21.94 -5.26
C THR A 96 -4.06 -23.40 -4.95
N ASP A 97 -4.94 -23.62 -3.98
CA ASP A 97 -5.27 -24.92 -3.41
C ASP A 97 -6.75 -25.29 -3.43
N SER A 98 -7.64 -24.39 -3.86
CA SER A 98 -9.10 -24.58 -3.78
C SER A 98 -9.87 -23.81 -4.86
N ILE A 99 -11.13 -24.21 -5.05
CA ILE A 99 -12.08 -23.55 -5.96
C ILE A 99 -13.37 -23.31 -5.19
N PHE A 100 -13.91 -22.10 -5.30
CA PHE A 100 -15.11 -21.66 -4.59
C PHE A 100 -16.16 -21.20 -5.60
N ASP A 101 -17.34 -21.82 -5.56
CA ASP A 101 -18.50 -21.40 -6.36
C ASP A 101 -19.21 -20.22 -5.69
N TYR A 102 -19.70 -19.27 -6.49
CA TYR A 102 -20.48 -18.13 -5.99
C TYR A 102 -21.79 -17.92 -6.75
N ASP A 103 -22.74 -17.27 -6.08
CA ASP A 103 -23.92 -16.69 -6.73
C ASP A 103 -23.74 -15.17 -6.90
N TYR A 104 -22.99 -14.52 -6.00
CA TYR A 104 -22.55 -13.12 -6.09
C TYR A 104 -21.08 -12.98 -5.67
N LEU A 105 -20.35 -12.07 -6.33
CA LEU A 105 -18.92 -11.84 -6.12
C LEU A 105 -18.63 -10.35 -5.92
N ILE A 106 -17.83 -10.03 -4.91
CA ILE A 106 -17.26 -8.70 -4.68
C ILE A 106 -15.74 -8.80 -4.74
N LEU A 107 -15.13 -8.11 -5.70
CA LEU A 107 -13.67 -8.01 -5.83
C LEU A 107 -13.17 -6.70 -5.21
N ALA A 108 -12.39 -6.83 -4.14
CA ALA A 108 -11.81 -5.73 -3.37
C ALA A 108 -10.32 -5.95 -3.09
N THR A 109 -9.57 -6.48 -4.07
CA THR A 109 -8.17 -6.90 -3.91
C THR A 109 -7.15 -5.74 -3.92
N GLY A 110 -7.62 -4.51 -4.10
CA GLY A 110 -6.80 -3.30 -4.02
C GLY A 110 -5.78 -3.17 -5.15
N ALA A 111 -4.65 -2.53 -4.83
CA ALA A 111 -3.56 -2.26 -5.74
C ALA A 111 -2.19 -2.58 -5.12
N ARG A 112 -1.19 -2.80 -5.98
CA ARG A 112 0.24 -2.93 -5.64
C ARG A 112 1.02 -1.74 -6.16
N HIS A 113 2.28 -1.61 -5.74
CA HIS A 113 3.16 -0.58 -6.28
C HIS A 113 3.44 -0.79 -7.76
N SER A 114 3.60 0.32 -8.49
CA SER A 114 4.15 0.32 -9.84
C SER A 114 5.58 0.83 -9.80
N TYR A 115 6.53 0.05 -10.30
CA TYR A 115 7.91 0.48 -10.51
C TYR A 115 8.16 0.95 -11.95
N PHE A 116 7.09 1.30 -12.69
CA PHE A 116 7.15 1.83 -14.05
C PHE A 116 8.00 1.01 -15.05
N GLY A 117 8.03 -0.32 -14.87
CA GLY A 117 8.82 -1.25 -15.69
C GLY A 117 10.10 -1.76 -15.02
N HIS A 118 10.50 -1.20 -13.88
CA HIS A 118 11.71 -1.54 -13.13
C HIS A 118 11.42 -2.36 -11.86
N ASN A 119 10.82 -3.55 -12.02
CA ASN A 119 10.42 -4.38 -10.87
C ASN A 119 11.62 -4.79 -9.98
N GLU A 120 12.83 -4.80 -10.52
CA GLU A 120 14.07 -5.01 -9.77
C GLU A 120 14.31 -3.97 -8.67
N TRP A 121 13.75 -2.77 -8.80
CA TRP A 121 13.90 -1.70 -7.80
C TRP A 121 13.20 -2.00 -6.48
N GLU A 122 12.18 -2.88 -6.45
CA GLU A 122 11.41 -3.20 -5.24
C GLU A 122 12.31 -3.68 -4.08
N LYS A 123 13.35 -4.46 -4.38
CA LYS A 123 14.30 -4.93 -3.36
C LYS A 123 15.15 -3.79 -2.79
N LEU A 124 15.50 -2.83 -3.64
CA LEU A 124 16.40 -1.71 -3.33
C LEU A 124 15.66 -0.56 -2.63
N ALA A 125 14.43 -0.29 -3.06
CA ALA A 125 13.54 0.76 -2.60
C ALA A 125 12.14 0.15 -2.37
N PRO A 126 11.90 -0.53 -1.24
CA PRO A 126 10.60 -1.11 -0.96
C PRO A 126 9.56 -0.01 -0.80
N GLY A 127 8.33 -0.34 -1.15
CA GLY A 127 7.19 0.52 -0.91
C GLY A 127 6.61 0.36 0.50
N LEU A 128 5.38 0.84 0.69
CA LEU A 128 4.69 0.84 1.98
C LEU A 128 3.20 0.51 1.78
N LYS A 129 2.87 -0.78 1.63
CA LYS A 129 1.49 -1.26 1.45
C LYS A 129 1.09 -2.37 2.43
N SER A 130 2.05 -2.96 3.15
CA SER A 130 1.85 -4.06 4.09
C SER A 130 2.55 -3.81 5.43
N LEU A 131 2.21 -4.60 6.46
CA LEU A 131 2.93 -4.52 7.74
C LEU A 131 4.39 -4.95 7.58
N GLU A 132 4.63 -5.93 6.73
CA GLU A 132 5.97 -6.44 6.43
C GLU A 132 6.83 -5.33 5.82
N ASP A 133 6.27 -4.53 4.89
CA ASP A 133 6.94 -3.35 4.34
C ASP A 133 7.28 -2.33 5.43
N ALA A 134 6.32 -2.01 6.32
CA ALA A 134 6.53 -1.04 7.38
C ALA A 134 7.62 -1.50 8.36
N VAL A 135 7.61 -2.78 8.76
CA VAL A 135 8.64 -3.34 9.64
C VAL A 135 10.01 -3.37 8.96
N GLU A 136 10.07 -3.71 7.67
CA GLU A 136 11.32 -3.69 6.91
C GLU A 136 11.87 -2.27 6.74
N LEU A 137 11.02 -1.29 6.44
CA LEU A 137 11.42 0.11 6.35
C LEU A 137 11.91 0.63 7.70
N ARG A 138 11.21 0.32 8.80
CA ARG A 138 11.68 0.62 10.17
C ARG A 138 13.07 0.06 10.40
N ARG A 139 13.28 -1.21 10.08
CA ARG A 139 14.57 -1.88 10.23
C ARG A 139 15.66 -1.16 9.43
N ARG A 140 15.40 -0.82 8.15
CA ARG A 140 16.35 -0.10 7.29
C ARG A 140 16.69 1.28 7.83
N ILE A 141 15.69 2.03 8.31
CA ILE A 141 15.89 3.38 8.86
C ILE A 141 16.77 3.34 10.10
N LEU A 142 16.42 2.51 11.08
CA LEU A 142 17.17 2.43 12.34
C LEU A 142 18.59 1.89 12.13
N LEU A 143 18.75 0.84 11.31
CA LEU A 143 20.08 0.28 11.03
C LEU A 143 20.97 1.22 10.21
N ALA A 144 20.41 2.19 9.49
CA ALA A 144 21.21 3.19 8.79
C ALA A 144 21.93 4.11 9.78
N PHE A 145 21.25 4.53 10.86
CA PHE A 145 21.88 5.30 11.95
C PHE A 145 22.94 4.48 12.69
N GLU A 146 22.64 3.21 13.02
CA GLU A 146 23.61 2.30 13.64
C GLU A 146 24.86 2.09 12.78
N PHE A 147 24.67 1.97 11.46
CA PHE A 147 25.79 1.87 10.52
C PHE A 147 26.63 3.16 10.51
N ALA A 148 25.97 4.32 10.48
CA ALA A 148 26.63 5.63 10.48
C ALA A 148 27.45 5.87 11.77
N GLU A 149 26.95 5.42 12.92
CA GLU A 149 27.63 5.50 14.23
C GLU A 149 28.91 4.65 14.28
N LYS A 150 28.88 3.46 13.65
CA LYS A 150 29.99 2.49 13.69
C LYS A 150 31.06 2.74 12.63
N THR A 151 30.67 3.22 11.45
CA THR A 151 31.61 3.36 10.33
C THR A 151 32.65 4.46 10.59
N THR A 152 33.87 4.26 10.10
CA THR A 152 34.94 5.27 10.11
C THR A 152 35.12 5.95 8.76
N ASP A 153 34.50 5.42 7.70
CA ASP A 153 34.45 6.05 6.38
C ASP A 153 33.37 7.15 6.36
N GLU A 154 33.82 8.39 6.21
CA GLU A 154 32.97 9.58 6.19
C GLU A 154 32.02 9.62 4.99
N ALA A 155 32.42 9.10 3.83
CA ALA A 155 31.53 9.03 2.66
C ALA A 155 30.41 8.03 2.90
N ALA A 156 30.74 6.85 3.45
CA ALA A 156 29.76 5.84 3.82
C ALA A 156 28.84 6.32 4.96
N ARG A 157 29.36 7.09 5.92
CA ARG A 157 28.57 7.72 6.99
C ARG A 157 27.53 8.69 6.43
N LYS A 158 27.97 9.61 5.56
CA LYS A 158 27.07 10.55 4.88
C LYS A 158 26.00 9.84 4.06
N ALA A 159 26.38 8.80 3.31
CA ALA A 159 25.44 8.00 2.54
C ALA A 159 24.41 7.27 3.44
N ALA A 160 24.82 6.80 4.61
CA ALA A 160 23.90 6.17 5.55
C ALA A 160 22.92 7.17 6.20
N MET A 161 23.28 8.45 6.27
CA MET A 161 22.43 9.52 6.78
C MET A 161 21.59 10.23 5.70
N ASN A 162 21.62 9.73 4.46
CA ASN A 162 20.74 10.18 3.39
C ASN A 162 19.56 9.21 3.25
N PHE A 163 18.35 9.74 3.39
CA PHE A 163 17.08 9.01 3.24
C PHE A 163 16.35 9.56 2.01
N VAL A 164 16.19 8.73 0.98
CA VAL A 164 15.57 9.15 -0.28
C VAL A 164 14.17 8.54 -0.41
N ILE A 165 13.17 9.39 -0.58
CA ILE A 165 11.77 9.03 -0.79
C ILE A 165 11.38 9.41 -2.22
N ILE A 166 10.93 8.44 -3.01
CA ILE A 166 10.54 8.63 -4.41
C ILE A 166 9.01 8.65 -4.51
N GLY A 167 8.43 9.79 -4.85
CA GLY A 167 6.99 10.03 -5.00
C GLY A 167 6.45 11.00 -3.96
N GLY A 168 5.95 12.14 -4.40
CA GLY A 168 5.38 13.22 -3.60
C GLY A 168 3.88 13.10 -3.32
N GLY A 169 3.31 11.90 -3.42
CA GLY A 169 1.96 11.61 -2.96
C GLY A 169 1.83 11.59 -1.43
N PRO A 170 0.63 11.31 -0.88
CA PRO A 170 0.40 11.29 0.57
C PRO A 170 1.42 10.45 1.33
N THR A 171 1.63 9.19 0.90
CA THR A 171 2.59 8.27 1.53
C THR A 171 4.02 8.83 1.56
N GLY A 172 4.47 9.46 0.48
CA GLY A 172 5.84 9.99 0.43
C GLY A 172 6.01 11.24 1.28
N VAL A 173 5.00 12.12 1.31
CA VAL A 173 4.95 13.30 2.17
C VAL A 173 4.96 12.89 3.65
N GLU A 174 4.11 11.93 4.03
CA GLU A 174 4.05 11.40 5.40
C GLU A 174 5.37 10.75 5.82
N MET A 175 5.96 9.91 4.97
CA MET A 175 7.25 9.27 5.24
C MET A 175 8.38 10.28 5.38
N ALA A 176 8.45 11.28 4.50
CA ALA A 176 9.48 12.31 4.57
C ALA A 176 9.37 13.14 5.86
N GLY A 177 8.16 13.57 6.22
CA GLY A 177 7.90 14.29 7.46
C GLY A 177 8.27 13.46 8.69
N ALA A 178 7.80 12.20 8.76
CA ALA A 178 8.03 11.35 9.91
C ALA A 178 9.51 10.96 10.10
N ILE A 179 10.27 10.75 9.01
CA ILE A 179 11.72 10.51 9.10
C ILE A 179 12.46 11.78 9.55
N ALA A 180 12.05 12.96 9.08
CA ALA A 180 12.63 14.22 9.53
C ALA A 180 12.34 14.45 11.03
N GLU A 181 11.15 14.12 11.49
CA GLU A 181 10.77 14.26 12.90
C GLU A 181 11.57 13.31 13.81
N ILE A 182 11.59 12.00 13.50
CA ILE A 182 12.31 11.02 14.34
C ILE A 182 13.81 11.32 14.40
N SER A 183 14.43 11.72 13.29
CA SER A 183 15.86 12.02 13.24
C SER A 183 16.24 13.24 14.09
N ARG A 184 15.40 14.29 14.08
CA ARG A 184 15.66 15.54 14.80
C ARG A 184 15.27 15.51 16.27
N TYR A 185 14.12 14.92 16.59
CA TYR A 185 13.53 15.06 17.92
C TYR A 185 13.65 13.80 18.78
N THR A 186 13.68 12.62 18.16
CA THR A 186 13.74 11.34 18.90
C THR A 186 15.19 10.87 19.03
N LEU A 187 15.91 10.73 17.91
CA LEU A 187 17.22 10.08 17.88
C LEU A 187 18.40 11.02 18.18
N SER A 188 18.19 12.34 18.16
CA SER A 188 19.28 13.33 18.20
C SER A 188 20.20 13.24 19.43
N LYS A 189 19.79 12.54 20.49
CA LYS A 189 20.58 12.35 21.71
C LYS A 189 21.04 10.90 21.96
N ASP A 190 20.68 9.98 21.07
CA ASP A 190 20.90 8.54 21.27
C ASP A 190 22.27 8.08 20.77
N PHE A 191 22.90 8.87 19.89
CA PHE A 191 24.16 8.54 19.22
C PHE A 191 25.31 9.43 19.73
N ARG A 192 26.55 8.91 19.68
CA ARG A 192 27.75 9.57 20.23
C ARG A 192 28.72 10.04 19.15
N HIS A 193 28.78 9.36 18.02
CA HIS A 193 29.72 9.65 16.94
C HIS A 193 29.07 10.32 15.72
N ILE A 194 27.74 10.31 15.65
CA ILE A 194 26.97 11.06 14.67
C ILE A 194 25.99 12.01 15.35
N ASP A 195 25.55 13.02 14.61
CA ASP A 195 24.40 13.85 14.96
C ASP A 195 23.23 13.49 14.02
N PRO A 196 22.27 12.66 14.46
CA PRO A 196 21.11 12.27 13.64
C PRO A 196 20.30 13.45 13.12
N SER A 197 20.33 14.62 13.77
CA SER A 197 19.65 15.82 13.28
C SER A 197 20.26 16.36 11.97
N GLN A 198 21.46 15.94 11.59
CA GLN A 198 22.07 16.26 10.29
C GLN A 198 21.63 15.30 9.16
N ALA A 199 20.75 14.33 9.46
CA ALA A 199 20.20 13.45 8.43
C ALA A 199 19.54 14.26 7.31
N ARG A 200 19.85 13.89 6.06
CA ARG A 200 19.23 14.49 4.87
C ARG A 200 18.04 13.63 4.47
N VAL A 201 16.85 14.19 4.60
CA VAL A 201 15.62 13.58 4.07
C VAL A 201 15.33 14.24 2.74
N ILE A 202 15.29 13.45 1.66
CA ILE A 202 15.17 13.92 0.29
C ILE A 202 13.89 13.34 -0.30
N LEU A 203 12.94 14.20 -0.67
CA LEU A 203 11.68 13.83 -1.31
C LEU A 203 11.70 14.24 -2.78
N ILE A 204 11.55 13.26 -3.68
CA ILE A 204 11.62 13.46 -5.13
C ILE A 204 10.23 13.22 -5.73
N GLU A 205 9.73 14.18 -6.50
CA GLU A 205 8.44 14.13 -7.19
C GLU A 205 8.60 14.46 -8.68
N GLY A 206 8.07 13.59 -9.53
CA GLY A 206 8.20 13.70 -10.99
C GLY A 206 7.30 14.79 -11.60
N GLY A 207 6.21 15.15 -10.93
CA GLY A 207 5.32 16.24 -11.28
C GLY A 207 5.72 17.58 -10.66
N PRO A 208 4.98 18.66 -10.98
CA PRO A 208 5.36 20.01 -10.60
C PRO A 208 5.13 20.33 -9.12
N ARG A 209 4.33 19.54 -8.40
CA ARG A 209 3.93 19.81 -7.01
C ARG A 209 3.76 18.51 -6.23
N LEU A 210 3.99 18.59 -4.92
CA LEU A 210 3.57 17.55 -3.98
C LEU A 210 2.05 17.47 -3.92
N LEU A 211 1.52 16.30 -3.56
CA LEU A 211 0.10 16.07 -3.35
C LEU A 211 -0.74 16.56 -4.54
N GLY A 212 -0.36 16.22 -5.78
CA GLY A 212 -0.95 16.81 -6.99
C GLY A 212 -2.47 16.65 -7.17
N ALA A 213 -3.11 15.75 -6.41
CA ALA A 213 -4.56 15.60 -6.35
C ALA A 213 -5.28 16.65 -5.47
N TYR A 214 -4.53 17.43 -4.69
CA TYR A 214 -5.06 18.45 -3.79
C TYR A 214 -5.03 19.84 -4.45
N PRO A 215 -5.84 20.80 -3.95
CA PRO A 215 -5.72 22.21 -4.28
C PRO A 215 -4.30 22.74 -4.13
N GLU A 216 -3.92 23.69 -4.99
CA GLU A 216 -2.56 24.23 -5.10
C GLU A 216 -2.03 24.87 -3.81
N ASP A 217 -2.90 25.59 -3.10
CA ASP A 217 -2.58 26.24 -1.84
C ASP A 217 -2.24 25.20 -0.74
N LEU A 218 -2.93 24.06 -0.73
CA LEU A 218 -2.63 22.95 0.18
C LEU A 218 -1.33 22.22 -0.20
N SER A 219 -1.06 22.03 -1.51
CA SER A 219 0.22 21.50 -1.98
C SER A 219 1.41 22.38 -1.56
N GLU A 220 1.30 23.70 -1.73
CA GLU A 220 2.35 24.63 -1.31
C GLU A 220 2.49 24.71 0.22
N SER A 221 1.37 24.64 0.96
CA SER A 221 1.40 24.56 2.42
C SER A 221 2.16 23.33 2.91
N ALA A 222 1.88 22.15 2.32
CA ALA A 222 2.60 20.92 2.66
C ALA A 222 4.09 21.02 2.34
N ARG A 223 4.45 21.57 1.17
CA ARG A 223 5.85 21.79 0.79
C ARG A 223 6.59 22.69 1.78
N LYS A 224 5.99 23.81 2.19
CA LYS A 224 6.58 24.73 3.17
C LYS A 224 6.86 24.05 4.50
N GLN A 225 5.88 23.33 5.04
CA GLN A 225 6.02 22.61 6.30
C GLN A 225 7.13 21.55 6.25
N LEU A 226 7.22 20.77 5.15
CA LEU A 226 8.32 19.82 4.97
C LEU A 226 9.69 20.50 4.92
N VAL A 227 9.80 21.62 4.21
CA VAL A 227 11.05 22.40 4.13
C VAL A 227 11.43 22.97 5.50
N GLU A 228 10.47 23.45 6.29
CA GLU A 228 10.68 23.91 7.67
C GLU A 228 11.15 22.77 8.59
N LEU A 229 10.70 21.54 8.36
CA LEU A 229 11.22 20.33 9.01
C LEU A 229 12.60 19.90 8.50
N GLY A 230 13.16 20.60 7.51
CA GLY A 230 14.49 20.33 6.93
C GLY A 230 14.48 19.23 5.86
N VAL A 231 13.33 18.90 5.28
CA VAL A 231 13.23 18.00 4.12
C VAL A 231 13.64 18.75 2.85
N GLN A 232 14.48 18.12 2.04
CA GLN A 232 14.86 18.61 0.72
C GLN A 232 13.85 18.11 -0.31
N VAL A 233 13.05 19.03 -0.87
CA VAL A 233 11.99 18.69 -1.83
C VAL A 233 12.43 19.01 -3.25
N TYR A 234 12.41 18.00 -4.12
CA TYR A 234 12.67 18.11 -5.55
C TYR A 234 11.39 17.79 -6.32
N THR A 235 10.85 18.77 -7.04
CA THR A 235 9.70 18.61 -7.96
C THR A 235 10.17 18.74 -9.40
N ASN A 236 9.38 18.23 -10.35
CA ASN A 236 9.78 18.07 -11.75
C ASN A 236 11.07 17.25 -11.90
N ALA A 237 11.35 16.37 -10.94
CA ALA A 237 12.58 15.63 -10.85
C ALA A 237 12.30 14.13 -10.95
N ARG A 238 13.02 13.42 -11.82
CA ARG A 238 12.74 12.00 -12.07
C ARG A 238 13.92 11.14 -11.69
N VAL A 239 13.62 10.08 -10.94
CA VAL A 239 14.57 9.00 -10.71
C VAL A 239 14.67 8.16 -11.98
N THR A 240 15.90 8.02 -12.48
CA THR A 240 16.21 7.27 -13.71
C THR A 240 16.86 5.93 -13.41
N ASP A 241 17.48 5.77 -12.24
CA ASP A 241 18.09 4.51 -11.82
C ASP A 241 18.16 4.40 -10.28
N ILE A 242 18.10 3.17 -9.77
CA ILE A 242 18.26 2.83 -8.36
C ILE A 242 19.24 1.66 -8.28
N THR A 243 20.32 1.86 -7.52
CA THR A 243 21.34 0.83 -7.27
C THR A 243 21.45 0.55 -5.78
N GLU A 244 22.29 -0.40 -5.36
CA GLU A 244 22.60 -0.58 -3.94
C GLU A 244 23.21 0.67 -3.31
N ALA A 245 24.05 1.39 -4.06
CA ALA A 245 24.81 2.53 -3.57
C ALA A 245 24.01 3.83 -3.48
N GLY A 246 22.93 3.99 -4.26
CA GLY A 246 22.19 5.25 -4.29
C GLY A 246 21.11 5.35 -5.35
N VAL A 247 20.69 6.58 -5.61
CA VAL A 247 19.65 6.95 -6.57
C VAL A 247 20.23 7.90 -7.60
N GLN A 248 19.92 7.68 -8.87
CA GLN A 248 20.21 8.59 -9.96
C GLN A 248 18.98 9.44 -10.26
N MET A 249 19.10 10.77 -10.16
CA MET A 249 18.04 11.74 -10.40
C MET A 249 18.57 12.82 -11.35
N ASP A 250 17.96 12.97 -12.53
CA ASP A 250 18.29 14.01 -13.52
C ASP A 250 19.80 14.20 -13.81
N GLY A 251 20.57 13.11 -13.83
CA GLY A 251 22.02 13.15 -14.06
C GLY A 251 22.88 13.40 -12.79
N GLU A 252 22.27 13.67 -11.64
CA GLU A 252 22.91 13.70 -10.33
C GLU A 252 22.80 12.36 -9.59
N PHE A 253 23.90 11.88 -9.01
CA PHE A 253 23.91 10.68 -8.18
C PHE A 253 23.85 11.05 -6.69
N ILE A 254 22.85 10.52 -5.99
CA ILE A 254 22.64 10.70 -4.56
C ILE A 254 23.04 9.40 -3.85
N PRO A 255 24.20 9.35 -3.17
CA PRO A 255 24.60 8.17 -2.41
C PRO A 255 23.68 8.01 -1.20
N CYS A 256 23.03 6.86 -1.05
CA CYS A 256 22.13 6.61 0.05
C CYS A 256 21.96 5.12 0.33
N ARG A 257 21.84 4.76 1.62
CA ARG A 257 21.51 3.39 2.02
C ARG A 257 20.02 3.11 2.04
N VAL A 258 19.22 4.11 2.41
CA VAL A 258 17.76 3.97 2.56
C VAL A 258 17.05 4.68 1.41
N LYS A 259 16.31 3.90 0.64
CA LYS A 259 15.45 4.35 -0.45
C LYS A 259 14.05 3.82 -0.20
N ILE A 260 13.04 4.66 -0.43
CA ILE A 260 11.65 4.34 -0.14
C ILE A 260 10.82 4.71 -1.36
N TRP A 261 10.08 3.73 -1.89
CA TRP A 261 9.25 3.93 -3.07
C TRP A 261 7.81 4.26 -2.69
N ALA A 262 7.36 5.46 -3.02
CA ALA A 262 6.03 5.98 -2.73
C ALA A 262 5.31 6.47 -4.00
N ALA A 263 5.80 6.09 -5.19
CA ALA A 263 5.27 6.52 -6.48
C ALA A 263 4.50 5.39 -7.18
N GLY A 264 3.36 5.72 -7.79
CA GLY A 264 2.65 4.81 -8.70
C GLY A 264 1.97 3.61 -8.03
N ASN A 265 0.76 3.30 -8.49
CA ASN A 265 0.04 2.09 -8.14
C ASN A 265 -0.40 1.38 -9.42
N ASN A 266 -0.40 0.06 -9.39
CA ASN A 266 -1.06 -0.81 -10.38
C ASN A 266 -2.15 -1.59 -9.66
N ALA A 267 -3.34 -1.67 -10.25
CA ALA A 267 -4.42 -2.50 -9.72
C ALA A 267 -4.01 -3.98 -9.67
N SER A 268 -4.65 -4.72 -8.78
CA SER A 268 -4.44 -6.17 -8.65
C SER A 268 -4.64 -6.92 -9.98
N PHE A 269 -3.80 -7.92 -10.23
CA PHE A 269 -3.87 -8.73 -11.44
C PHE A 269 -5.18 -9.52 -11.59
N VAL A 270 -5.88 -9.77 -10.48
CA VAL A 270 -7.21 -10.41 -10.47
C VAL A 270 -8.22 -9.62 -11.32
N GLY A 271 -8.06 -8.30 -11.43
CA GLY A 271 -8.88 -7.48 -12.33
C GLY A 271 -8.72 -7.83 -13.81
N LYS A 272 -7.60 -8.44 -14.22
CA LYS A 272 -7.38 -8.88 -15.61
C LYS A 272 -7.98 -10.26 -15.89
N THR A 273 -8.41 -10.98 -14.86
CA THR A 273 -9.02 -12.31 -15.04
C THR A 273 -10.54 -12.22 -15.21
N VAL A 274 -11.15 -11.09 -14.86
CA VAL A 274 -12.56 -10.85 -15.13
C VAL A 274 -12.75 -10.41 -16.59
N SER A 275 -13.83 -10.85 -17.22
CA SER A 275 -14.17 -10.58 -18.63
C SER A 275 -14.60 -9.12 -18.89
N ALA A 276 -13.91 -8.15 -18.28
CA ALA A 276 -14.21 -6.73 -18.35
C ALA A 276 -12.99 -5.93 -18.81
N SER A 277 -13.23 -4.78 -19.45
CA SER A 277 -12.17 -3.89 -19.87
C SER A 277 -11.45 -3.28 -18.67
N VAL A 278 -10.13 -3.10 -18.78
CA VAL A 278 -9.30 -2.46 -17.76
C VAL A 278 -8.64 -1.19 -18.30
N ASP A 279 -8.37 -0.23 -17.43
CA ASP A 279 -7.60 0.97 -17.79
C ASP A 279 -6.08 0.71 -17.85
N ARG A 280 -5.31 1.77 -18.13
CA ARG A 280 -3.84 1.69 -18.27
C ARG A 280 -3.10 1.18 -17.03
N VAL A 281 -3.67 1.38 -15.83
CA VAL A 281 -3.09 0.93 -14.56
C VAL A 281 -3.75 -0.37 -14.06
N GLY A 282 -4.60 -0.99 -14.88
CA GLY A 282 -5.22 -2.29 -14.64
C GLY A 282 -6.52 -2.24 -13.86
N ARG A 283 -7.11 -1.06 -13.61
CA ARG A 283 -8.38 -0.95 -12.89
C ARG A 283 -9.53 -1.39 -13.79
N VAL A 284 -10.44 -2.19 -13.26
CA VAL A 284 -11.62 -2.71 -13.97
C VAL A 284 -12.64 -1.59 -14.16
N VAL A 285 -13.05 -1.35 -15.41
CA VAL A 285 -14.13 -0.40 -15.71
C VAL A 285 -15.46 -1.00 -15.26
N VAL A 286 -16.17 -0.27 -14.39
CA VAL A 286 -17.45 -0.71 -13.80
C VAL A 286 -18.62 0.19 -14.23
N ASN A 287 -19.84 -0.33 -14.09
CA ASN A 287 -21.08 0.41 -14.25
C ASN A 287 -21.36 1.33 -13.03
N ASP A 288 -22.42 2.14 -13.11
CA ASP A 288 -22.88 3.05 -12.04
C ASP A 288 -23.16 2.33 -10.70
N ASP A 289 -23.57 1.07 -10.77
CA ASP A 289 -23.85 0.20 -9.63
C ASP A 289 -22.64 -0.64 -9.18
N LEU A 290 -21.44 -0.32 -9.70
CA LEU A 290 -20.16 -0.99 -9.43
C LEU A 290 -20.04 -2.42 -9.97
N THR A 291 -21.02 -2.87 -10.76
CA THR A 291 -20.95 -4.17 -11.46
C THR A 291 -20.06 -4.10 -12.70
N ILE A 292 -19.56 -5.24 -13.16
CA ILE A 292 -18.91 -5.30 -14.48
C ILE A 292 -19.95 -5.45 -15.60
N PRO A 293 -19.71 -4.89 -16.81
CA PRO A 293 -20.63 -5.05 -17.94
C PRO A 293 -20.96 -6.51 -18.24
N GLY A 294 -22.26 -6.82 -18.39
CA GLY A 294 -22.74 -8.17 -18.71
C GLY A 294 -22.89 -9.13 -17.52
N HIS A 295 -22.37 -8.80 -16.34
CA HIS A 295 -22.40 -9.67 -15.16
C HIS A 295 -22.87 -8.91 -13.90
N PRO A 296 -24.19 -8.76 -13.70
CA PRO A 296 -24.74 -8.03 -12.54
C PRO A 296 -24.44 -8.70 -11.19
N GLU A 297 -23.98 -9.95 -11.20
CA GLU A 297 -23.56 -10.70 -10.02
C GLU A 297 -22.13 -10.40 -9.56
N VAL A 298 -21.32 -9.70 -10.37
CA VAL A 298 -19.91 -9.39 -10.05
C VAL A 298 -19.71 -7.90 -9.87
N GLN A 299 -19.35 -7.50 -8.66
CA GLN A 299 -19.03 -6.13 -8.28
C GLN A 299 -17.52 -5.97 -8.09
N VAL A 300 -16.98 -4.82 -8.48
CA VAL A 300 -15.57 -4.47 -8.27
C VAL A 300 -15.49 -3.14 -7.55
N ILE A 301 -14.74 -3.08 -6.45
CA ILE A 301 -14.70 -1.92 -5.55
C ILE A 301 -13.27 -1.58 -5.11
N GLY A 302 -13.11 -0.39 -4.53
CA GLY A 302 -11.81 0.11 -4.04
C GLY A 302 -10.81 0.36 -5.17
N ASP A 303 -9.51 0.26 -4.86
CA ASP A 303 -8.44 0.58 -5.83
C ASP A 303 -8.44 -0.30 -7.09
N LEU A 304 -9.16 -1.43 -7.09
CA LEU A 304 -9.31 -2.28 -8.28
C LEU A 304 -10.31 -1.70 -9.30
N ALA A 305 -11.24 -0.86 -8.86
CA ALA A 305 -12.30 -0.32 -9.71
C ALA A 305 -11.88 0.99 -10.38
N ASN A 306 -12.31 1.17 -11.62
CA ASN A 306 -12.35 2.44 -12.31
C ASN A 306 -13.81 2.88 -12.45
N PHE A 307 -14.23 3.78 -11.57
CA PHE A 307 -15.51 4.46 -11.61
C PHE A 307 -15.32 5.84 -12.26
N SER A 308 -15.72 5.97 -13.52
CA SER A 308 -15.51 7.17 -14.35
C SER A 308 -16.81 7.91 -14.72
N HIS A 309 -17.92 7.58 -14.06
CA HIS A 309 -19.23 8.20 -14.30
C HIS A 309 -19.41 9.51 -13.55
#